data_AF-A0A3C0EDX2-F1
#
_entry.id   AF-A0A3C0EDX2-F1
#
_cell.length_a   1.000
_cell.length_b   1.000
_cell.length_c   1.000
_cell.angle_alpha   90.00
_cell.angle_beta   90.00
_cell.angle_gamma   90.00
#
_symmetry.space_group_name_H-M   'P 1'
#
loop_
_entity.id
_entity.type
_entity.pdbx_description
1 polymer ?
#
loop_
_entity_poly.entity_id
_entity_poly.type
_entity_poly.pdbx_seq_one_letter_code
_entity_poly.pdbx_strand_id
1 'polypeptide(L)'
;GIPETVDAVSSYWNDIGVKVTWEEHDPSDFVNGYRFNRLKWTQVSLRTWGRQDHSGREAVLYRPASGYTGVTVPEIADLTFVLQRTTDNDEQLRLIAEVEDKVLALNETFPLYGMTLVMGYTDRVLGHPTVRFSPHFKHLDLITLRD
;
A
#
# COMPACT_ATOMS: atom_id res chain seq x y z
N GLY A 1 -5.91 14.97 6.59
CA GLY A 1 -4.60 14.70 5.95
C GLY A 1 -3.80 13.78 6.85
N ILE A 2 -2.60 13.37 6.43
CA ILE A 2 -1.73 12.50 7.26
C ILE A 2 -1.52 13.04 8.69
N PRO A 3 -1.34 14.35 8.93
CA PRO A 3 -1.21 14.90 10.28
C PRO A 3 -2.41 14.61 11.20
N GLU A 4 -3.63 14.76 10.71
CA GLU A 4 -4.84 14.55 11.52
C GLU A 4 -5.03 13.06 11.87
N THR A 5 -4.61 12.16 10.98
CA THR A 5 -4.58 10.72 11.25
C THR A 5 -3.55 10.39 12.34
N VAL A 6 -2.37 11.01 12.27
CA VAL A 6 -1.31 10.87 13.26
C VAL A 6 -1.76 11.35 14.64
N ASP A 7 -2.43 12.51 14.71
CA ASP A 7 -2.97 13.05 15.96
C ASP A 7 -4.05 12.12 16.56
N ALA A 8 -4.95 11.61 15.72
CA ALA A 8 -5.99 10.68 16.16
C ALA A 8 -5.39 9.37 16.72
N VAL A 9 -4.44 8.76 16.00
CA VAL A 9 -3.75 7.55 16.46
C VAL A 9 -3.01 7.80 17.77
N SER A 10 -2.32 8.94 17.89
CA SER A 10 -1.64 9.34 19.14
C SER A 10 -2.61 9.42 20.31
N SER A 11 -3.80 10.01 20.09
CA SER A 11 -4.83 10.13 21.10
C SER A 11 -5.31 8.75 21.57
N TYR A 12 -5.65 7.86 20.64
CA TYR A 12 -6.14 6.51 21.00
C TYR A 12 -5.08 5.67 21.72
N TRP A 13 -3.82 5.84 21.36
CA TRP A 13 -2.72 5.13 22.02
C TRP A 13 -2.43 5.70 23.41
N ASN A 14 -2.55 7.02 23.57
CA ASN A 14 -2.46 7.65 24.88
C ASN A 14 -3.56 7.15 25.84
N ASP A 15 -4.77 6.87 25.34
CA ASP A 15 -5.87 6.32 26.16
C ASP A 15 -5.56 4.93 26.76
N ILE A 16 -4.66 4.17 26.13
CA ILE A 16 -4.18 2.87 26.64
C ILE A 16 -2.79 2.97 27.31
N GLY A 17 -2.31 4.19 27.57
CA GLY A 17 -1.05 4.44 28.28
C GLY A 17 0.22 4.38 27.42
N VAL A 18 0.08 4.38 26.08
CA VAL A 18 1.22 4.41 25.15
C VAL A 18 1.53 5.86 24.77
N LYS A 19 2.75 6.31 25.09
CA LYS A 19 3.25 7.62 24.67
C LYS A 19 3.89 7.52 23.29
N VAL A 20 3.40 8.31 22.33
CA VAL A 20 3.91 8.35 20.95
C VAL A 20 4.59 9.68 20.68
N THR A 21 5.72 9.61 19.97
CA THR A 21 6.38 10.78 19.38
C THR A 21 6.47 10.52 17.88
N TRP A 22 5.94 11.45 17.07
CA TRP A 22 5.99 11.34 15.61
C TRP A 22 7.07 12.23 15.04
N GLU A 23 7.74 11.73 14.01
CA GLU A 23 8.68 12.48 13.19
C GLU A 23 8.13 12.51 11.77
N GLU A 24 7.87 13.71 11.26
CA GLU A 24 7.53 13.90 9.85
C GLU A 24 8.81 13.95 9.03
N HIS A 25 8.83 13.23 7.91
CA HIS A 25 9.93 13.22 6.97
C HIS A 25 9.49 13.79 5.61
N ASP A 26 10.40 14.44 4.90
CA ASP A 26 10.18 14.75 3.48
C ASP A 26 9.86 13.45 2.71
N PRO A 27 8.93 13.46 1.73
CA PRO A 27 8.58 12.26 0.98
C PRO A 27 9.79 11.50 0.39
N SER A 28 10.82 12.22 -0.06
CA SER A 28 12.03 11.62 -0.62
C SER A 28 12.87 10.94 0.46
N ASP A 29 13.00 11.58 1.62
CA ASP A 29 13.73 11.05 2.77
C ASP A 29 13.02 9.85 3.41
N PHE A 30 11.69 9.87 3.43
CA PHE A 30 10.87 8.75 3.88
C PHE A 30 11.12 7.51 3.00
N VAL A 31 10.98 7.64 1.67
CA VAL A 31 11.17 6.52 0.73
C VAL A 31 12.61 6.00 0.76
N ASN A 32 13.58 6.90 0.72
CA ASN A 32 15.00 6.54 0.79
C ASN A 32 15.35 5.96 2.16
N GLY A 33 14.71 6.43 3.22
CA GLY A 33 14.90 5.96 4.59
C GLY A 33 14.62 4.47 4.74
N TYR A 34 13.53 3.98 4.16
CA TYR A 34 13.23 2.54 4.13
C TYR A 34 14.15 1.77 3.18
N ARG A 35 14.38 2.29 1.96
CA ARG A 35 15.20 1.60 0.95
C ARG A 35 16.66 1.41 1.36
N PHE A 36 17.22 2.39 2.06
CA PHE A 36 18.61 2.38 2.53
C PHE A 36 18.72 2.01 4.01
N ASN A 37 17.68 1.41 4.60
CA ASN A 37 17.68 0.92 5.97
C ASN A 37 17.99 1.98 7.05
N ARG A 38 17.81 3.28 6.76
CA ARG A 38 17.97 4.36 7.74
C ARG A 38 16.81 4.38 8.75
N LEU A 39 15.61 4.01 8.31
CA LEU A 39 14.40 3.90 9.12
C LEU A 39 14.12 2.47 9.61
N LYS A 40 15.13 1.58 9.60
CA LYS A 40 14.94 0.15 9.92
C LYS A 40 14.50 -0.14 11.36
N TRP A 41 14.70 0.82 12.26
CA TRP A 41 14.34 0.70 13.67
C TRP A 41 13.05 1.43 14.03
N THR A 42 12.37 2.00 13.04
CA THR A 42 11.07 2.63 13.24
C THR A 42 10.06 1.57 13.69
N GLN A 43 9.49 1.79 14.87
CA GLN A 43 8.57 0.88 15.53
C GLN A 43 7.21 0.88 14.83
N VAL A 44 6.78 2.05 14.36
CA VAL A 44 5.48 2.27 13.73
C VAL A 44 5.67 3.27 12.60
N SER A 45 5.12 2.95 11.45
CA SER A 45 5.20 3.82 10.29
C SER A 45 3.83 3.98 9.66
N LEU A 46 3.45 5.23 9.42
CA LEU A 46 2.24 5.55 8.66
C LEU A 46 2.64 5.69 7.20
N ARG A 47 2.35 4.66 6.41
CA ARG A 47 2.66 4.59 4.97
C ARG A 47 1.39 4.78 4.18
N THR A 48 1.44 5.63 3.16
CA THR A 48 0.41 5.66 2.11
C THR A 48 0.94 4.98 0.87
N TRP A 49 0.14 4.11 0.28
CA TRP A 49 0.43 3.55 -1.03
C TRP A 49 -0.36 4.30 -2.11
N GLY A 50 0.15 4.28 -3.35
CA GLY A 50 -0.70 4.58 -4.50
C GLY A 50 -1.90 3.64 -4.53
N ARG A 51 -2.92 3.94 -5.34
CA ARG A 51 -4.10 3.07 -5.48
C ARG A 51 -3.68 1.60 -5.58
N GLN A 52 -4.18 0.79 -4.65
CA GLN A 52 -4.05 -0.66 -4.68
C GLN A 52 -5.46 -1.20 -4.86
N ASP A 53 -5.69 -2.03 -5.87
CA ASP A 53 -7.00 -2.67 -6.05
C ASP A 53 -7.14 -3.93 -5.15
N HIS A 54 -6.06 -4.34 -4.49
CA HIS A 54 -5.99 -5.45 -3.52
C HIS A 54 -4.76 -5.29 -2.61
N SER A 55 -4.65 -6.04 -1.50
CA SER A 55 -3.50 -5.93 -0.58
C SER A 55 -2.18 -6.48 -1.13
N GLY A 56 -2.12 -6.84 -2.42
CA GLY A 56 -0.95 -7.50 -3.03
C GLY A 56 0.35 -6.72 -2.87
N ARG A 57 0.28 -5.41 -2.62
CA ARG A 57 1.44 -4.60 -2.27
C ARG A 57 1.98 -4.85 -0.87
N GLU A 58 1.12 -5.11 0.12
CA GLU A 58 1.53 -5.49 1.47
C GLU A 58 2.16 -6.89 1.46
N ALA A 59 1.59 -7.83 0.71
CA ALA A 59 2.17 -9.16 0.50
C ALA A 59 3.63 -9.10 -0.02
N VAL A 60 3.90 -8.16 -0.92
CA VAL A 60 5.23 -7.90 -1.47
C VAL A 60 6.24 -7.47 -0.40
N LEU A 61 5.82 -6.92 0.75
CA LEU A 61 6.73 -6.53 1.83
C LEU A 61 7.31 -7.73 2.58
N TYR A 62 6.60 -8.85 2.60
CA TYR A 62 6.98 -10.07 3.31
C TYR A 62 7.97 -10.97 2.55
N ARG A 63 8.48 -10.50 1.40
CA ARG A 63 9.51 -11.20 0.61
C ARG A 63 10.91 -10.61 0.85
N PRO A 64 11.98 -11.41 0.78
CA PRO A 64 13.36 -10.96 1.04
C PRO A 64 13.85 -9.80 0.15
N ALA A 65 13.31 -9.69 -1.08
CA ALA A 65 13.71 -8.69 -2.08
C ALA A 65 12.78 -7.46 -2.13
N SER A 66 11.96 -7.23 -1.11
CA SER A 66 11.00 -6.13 -1.10
C SER A 66 11.66 -4.74 -1.04
N GLY A 67 12.89 -4.65 -0.54
CA GLY A 67 13.62 -3.40 -0.38
C GLY A 67 13.00 -2.47 0.68
N TYR A 68 12.07 -2.99 1.48
CA TYR A 68 11.51 -2.35 2.67
C TYR A 68 11.83 -3.23 3.87
N THR A 69 11.94 -2.62 5.05
CA THR A 69 12.17 -3.31 6.32
C THR A 69 10.89 -4.06 6.72
N GLY A 70 10.69 -5.23 6.12
CA GLY A 70 9.64 -6.18 6.46
C GLY A 70 10.24 -7.46 7.03
N VAL A 71 9.52 -8.12 7.94
CA VAL A 71 9.84 -9.49 8.35
C VAL A 71 9.54 -10.40 7.17
N THR A 72 10.49 -11.23 6.75
CA THR A 72 10.20 -12.22 5.71
C THR A 72 9.34 -13.32 6.30
N VAL A 73 8.19 -13.59 5.68
CA VAL A 73 7.30 -14.70 6.06
C VAL A 73 7.28 -15.69 4.89
N PRO A 74 7.98 -16.84 5.00
CA PRO A 74 8.17 -17.77 3.87
C PRO A 74 6.87 -18.20 3.20
N GLU A 75 5.82 -18.51 3.98
CA GLU A 75 4.54 -18.94 3.42
C GLU A 75 3.89 -17.86 2.53
N ILE A 76 3.93 -16.60 2.94
CA ILE A 76 3.39 -15.48 2.17
C ILE A 76 4.26 -15.24 0.93
N ALA A 77 5.58 -15.36 1.07
CA ALA A 77 6.51 -15.23 -0.04
C ALA A 77 6.29 -16.30 -1.13
N ASP A 78 6.09 -17.55 -0.73
CA ASP A 78 5.84 -18.67 -1.64
C ASP A 78 4.48 -18.51 -2.36
N LEU A 79 3.42 -18.15 -1.65
CA LEU A 79 2.11 -17.86 -2.26
C LEU A 79 2.19 -16.70 -3.25
N THR A 80 2.89 -15.63 -2.90
CA THR A 80 3.10 -14.48 -3.80
C THR A 80 3.86 -14.90 -5.06
N PHE A 81 4.82 -15.82 -4.93
CA PHE A 81 5.58 -16.34 -6.06
C PHE A 81 4.75 -17.21 -6.99
N VAL A 82 3.83 -18.03 -6.44
CA VAL A 82 2.86 -18.79 -7.23
C VAL A 82 1.90 -17.84 -7.95
N LEU A 83 1.30 -16.88 -7.23
CA LEU A 83 0.41 -15.86 -7.78
C LEU A 83 1.00 -15.15 -9.00
N GLN A 84 2.27 -14.75 -8.92
CA GLN A 84 2.98 -14.05 -10.02
C GLN A 84 3.16 -14.89 -11.29
N ARG A 85 3.01 -16.22 -11.20
CA ARG A 85 3.20 -17.16 -12.30
C ARG A 85 1.90 -17.76 -12.81
N THR A 86 0.82 -17.58 -12.07
CA THR A 86 -0.53 -18.01 -12.46
C THR A 86 -1.11 -17.04 -13.47
N THR A 87 -1.67 -17.58 -14.56
CA THR A 87 -2.44 -16.81 -15.56
C THR A 87 -3.94 -17.13 -15.53
N ASP A 88 -4.37 -18.02 -14.63
CA ASP A 88 -5.77 -18.34 -14.37
C ASP A 88 -6.35 -17.29 -13.39
N ASN A 89 -7.40 -16.58 -13.83
CA ASN A 89 -8.00 -15.50 -13.07
C ASN A 89 -8.66 -15.97 -11.76
N ASP A 90 -9.34 -17.12 -11.76
CA ASP A 90 -10.03 -17.62 -10.57
C ASP A 90 -9.01 -18.05 -9.51
N GLU A 91 -7.93 -18.69 -9.96
CA GLU A 91 -6.83 -19.06 -9.09
C GLU A 91 -6.04 -17.84 -8.59
N GLN A 92 -5.87 -16.80 -9.42
CA GLN A 92 -5.29 -15.52 -8.97
C GLN A 92 -6.12 -14.90 -7.84
N LEU A 93 -7.45 -14.83 -7.99
CA LEU A 93 -8.35 -14.29 -6.96
C LEU A 93 -8.29 -15.11 -5.67
N ARG A 94 -8.30 -16.44 -5.78
CA ARG A 94 -8.16 -17.34 -4.62
C ARG A 94 -6.83 -17.12 -3.88
N LEU A 95 -5.73 -17.04 -4.61
CA LEU A 95 -4.39 -16.81 -4.04
C LEU A 95 -4.26 -15.42 -3.41
N ILE A 96 -4.86 -14.38 -4.00
CA ILE A 96 -4.90 -13.04 -3.41
C ILE A 96 -5.63 -13.05 -2.07
N ALA A 97 -6.80 -13.70 -2.00
CA ALA A 97 -7.57 -13.81 -0.76
C ALA A 97 -6.78 -14.57 0.33
N GLU A 98 -6.11 -15.67 -0.02
CA GLU A 98 -5.30 -16.44 0.94
C GLU A 98 -4.10 -15.63 1.47
N VAL A 99 -3.47 -14.84 0.60
CA VAL A 99 -2.40 -13.92 0.99
C VAL A 99 -2.93 -12.81 1.90
N GLU A 100 -4.10 -12.24 1.58
CA GLU A 100 -4.79 -11.24 2.40
C GLU A 100 -5.06 -11.73 3.82
N ASP A 101 -5.67 -12.90 3.95
CA ASP A 101 -5.98 -13.52 5.24
C ASP A 101 -4.70 -13.74 6.07
N LYS A 102 -3.63 -14.24 5.44
CA LYS A 102 -2.36 -14.47 6.12
C LYS A 102 -1.68 -13.18 6.56
N VAL A 103 -1.68 -12.14 5.72
CA VAL A 103 -1.10 -10.83 6.07
C VAL A 103 -1.86 -10.19 7.24
N LEU A 104 -3.20 -10.21 7.19
CA LEU A 104 -4.03 -9.64 8.25
C LEU A 104 -3.85 -10.41 9.58
N ALA A 105 -3.66 -11.73 9.53
CA ALA A 105 -3.41 -12.55 10.72
C ALA A 105 -2.09 -12.21 11.44
N LEU A 106 -1.13 -11.54 10.78
CA LEU A 106 0.11 -11.11 11.42
C LEU A 106 -0.09 -9.94 12.40
N ASN A 107 -1.17 -9.17 12.26
CA ASN A 107 -1.44 -7.97 13.06
C ASN A 107 -0.31 -6.92 13.04
N GLU A 108 0.52 -6.92 12.00
CA GLU A 108 1.63 -5.96 11.83
C GLU A 108 1.22 -4.69 11.08
N THR A 109 0.21 -4.79 10.21
CA THR A 109 -0.35 -3.67 9.44
C THR A 109 -1.83 -3.52 9.75
N PHE A 110 -2.24 -2.29 10.07
CA PHE A 110 -3.64 -1.93 10.30
C PHE A 110 -4.12 -1.00 9.17
N PRO A 111 -4.99 -1.47 8.26
CA PRO A 111 -5.60 -0.61 7.25
C PRO A 111 -6.46 0.48 7.92
N LEU A 112 -6.18 1.74 7.64
CA LEU A 112 -6.92 2.86 8.23
C LEU A 112 -8.12 3.29 7.37
N TYR A 113 -7.87 3.71 6.13
CA TYR A 113 -8.91 4.13 5.19
C TYR A 113 -8.41 4.13 3.74
N GLY A 114 -9.34 3.96 2.80
CA GLY A 114 -9.09 4.22 1.38
C GLY A 114 -9.13 5.73 1.10
N MET A 115 -8.07 6.27 0.50
CA MET A 115 -8.06 7.67 0.08
C MET A 115 -8.81 7.84 -1.24
N THR A 116 -9.81 8.74 -1.24
CA THR A 116 -10.45 9.20 -2.48
C THR A 116 -9.86 10.54 -2.88
N LEU A 117 -9.47 10.67 -4.15
CA LEU A 117 -9.00 11.93 -4.70
C LEU A 117 -10.19 12.74 -5.22
N VAL A 118 -10.49 13.87 -4.60
CA VAL A 118 -11.45 14.84 -5.12
C VAL A 118 -10.70 15.83 -6.00
N MET A 119 -10.86 15.70 -7.32
CA MET A 119 -10.22 16.59 -8.29
C MET A 119 -11.20 17.69 -8.70
N GLY A 120 -10.79 18.94 -8.49
CA GLY A 120 -11.49 20.10 -9.05
C GLY A 120 -11.05 20.33 -10.49
N TYR A 121 -12.00 20.29 -11.43
CA TYR A 121 -11.77 20.63 -12.82
C TYR A 121 -12.67 21.79 -13.22
N THR A 122 -12.21 22.61 -14.17
CA THR A 122 -13.10 23.54 -14.87
C THR A 122 -13.86 22.79 -15.95
N ASP A 123 -15.03 23.29 -16.35
CA ASP A 123 -15.85 22.71 -17.43
C ASP A 123 -15.08 22.50 -18.74
N ARG A 124 -13.99 23.26 -18.95
CA ARG A 124 -13.10 23.13 -20.10
C ARG A 124 -12.36 21.79 -20.15
N VAL A 125 -12.02 21.21 -19.00
CA VAL A 125 -11.36 19.91 -18.91
C VAL A 125 -12.37 18.78 -19.12
N LEU A 126 -13.58 18.94 -18.56
CA LEU A 126 -14.68 17.98 -18.78
C LEU A 126 -15.15 17.98 -20.24
N GLY A 127 -15.11 19.13 -20.90
CA GLY A 127 -15.40 19.29 -22.33
C GLY A 127 -14.22 18.98 -23.25
N HIS A 128 -13.03 18.68 -22.72
CA HIS A 128 -11.89 18.31 -23.55
C HIS A 128 -12.11 16.90 -24.10
N PRO A 129 -11.99 16.68 -25.42
CA PRO A 129 -12.10 15.33 -25.98
C PRO A 129 -11.00 14.45 -25.37
N THR A 130 -11.40 13.49 -24.55
CA THR A 130 -10.51 12.46 -24.04
C THR A 130 -10.39 11.37 -25.09
N VAL A 131 -9.16 11.01 -25.44
CA VAL A 131 -8.93 9.85 -26.30
C VAL A 131 -9.34 8.59 -25.54
N ARG A 132 -10.06 7.68 -26.20
CA ARG A 132 -10.51 6.40 -25.63
C ARG A 132 -9.38 5.58 -25.01
N PHE A 133 -8.15 5.80 -25.49
CA PHE A 133 -6.93 5.20 -24.97
C PHE A 133 -5.89 6.31 -24.78
N SER A 134 -5.68 6.75 -23.54
CA SER A 134 -4.56 7.62 -23.21
C SER A 134 -3.34 6.77 -22.87
N PRO A 135 -2.20 6.93 -23.56
CA PRO A 135 -0.95 6.25 -23.24
C PRO A 135 -0.27 6.97 -22.06
N HIS A 136 -0.94 7.01 -20.91
CA HIS A 136 -0.32 7.49 -19.68
C HIS A 136 0.23 6.28 -18.92
N PHE A 137 1.47 6.33 -18.44
CA PHE A 137 2.09 5.20 -17.73
C PHE A 137 1.29 4.74 -16.48
N LYS A 138 0.49 5.63 -15.86
CA LYS A 138 -0.47 5.25 -14.80
C LYS A 138 -1.66 4.39 -15.27
N HIS A 139 -1.88 4.22 -16.57
CA HIS A 139 -2.89 3.31 -17.10
C HIS A 139 -2.39 1.86 -17.18
N LEU A 140 -1.11 1.58 -16.90
CA LEU A 140 -0.66 0.20 -16.75
C LEU A 140 -1.42 -0.53 -15.62
N ASP A 141 -1.81 0.20 -14.57
CA ASP A 141 -2.63 -0.32 -13.47
C ASP A 141 -4.12 -0.52 -13.87
N LEU A 142 -4.56 0.04 -15.01
CA LEU A 142 -5.90 -0.16 -15.58
C LEU A 142 -5.96 -1.32 -16.60
N ILE A 143 -4.83 -1.97 -16.91
CA ILE A 143 -4.76 -3.07 -17.90
C ILE A 143 -5.19 -4.42 -17.30
N THR A 144 -5.33 -4.52 -15.98
CA THR A 144 -6.01 -5.65 -15.33
C THR A 144 -7.44 -5.26 -15.03
N LEU A 145 -8.40 -6.05 -15.52
CA LEU A 145 -9.87 -5.85 -15.57
C LEU A 145 -10.39 -5.33 -16.91
N ARG A 146 -10.23 -6.16 -17.95
CA ARG A 146 -11.31 -6.38 -18.91
C ARG A 146 -11.53 -7.88 -19.05
N ASP A 147 -12.80 -8.23 -18.98
CA ASP A 147 -13.41 -9.56 -19.16
C ASP A 147 -12.74 -10.43 -20.24
#